data_AF-A0A2V7IJH1-F1
#
_entry.id   AF-A0A2V7IJH1-F1
#
_cell.length_a   1.000
_cell.length_b   1.000
_cell.length_c   1.000
_cell.angle_alpha   90.00
_cell.angle_beta   90.00
_cell.angle_gamma   90.00
#
_symmetry.space_group_name_H-M   'P 1'
#
loop_
_entity.id
_entity.type
_entity.pdbx_description
1 polymer ?
#
loop_
_entity_poly.entity_id
_entity_poly.type
_entity_poly.pdbx_seq_one_letter_code
_entity_poly.pdbx_strand_id
1 'polypeptide(L)'
;MGGHRGGGALSVRLHRPDQLRDRQRGLTAHAGYGGGLEHLHDSPLGRRPLPVPRRGAVRRTLAGGSGADHSVGRARRRPHLDLRRLAGGTRRRRAVAVRALFRGLFGLILRVFFRRIEVSGAERVPRSGPVIFVLNHPSGLIDPAFLLCLAPRRVSLLAKAPLFRMPVIGFFCRAFEAIPVHRRQDAGSDPSQNRETFDTARAVLARGGAIAIFPEGASHSDPKLRPLKTGAARIAFGAAGALAEASPIQIVPAGLYYRAKRTFRSAALLYFGEPFTVEPVALEPGEEPPAGPVRALTARIEQALAAVTLQAEQAEAHALVDRAHRIVSAQDDAPAGPPSLVDEFALRRRLLAGYDVVRSQWPERFAALATRIDRYEAALSAAGLDPRQLAPGRFTLGRVTSYVGKAVLVLLLLLPAALVGVVVHYPAYRAVGFVATGMAKGAEDALASIKVLAAMLLFPLTWTGLGAAVWLWRGVQAGVLAFALAPLTAYAALVFFERLDRIIGGARALSLFVFRRWAFLRLVAERHAIREEIVALGRGVETS
;
A
#
# COMPACT_ATOMS: atom_id res chain seq x y z
N MET A 1 -37.37 11.50 10.82
CA MET A 1 -37.27 10.48 9.77
C MET A 1 -36.01 10.74 8.94
N GLY A 2 -35.26 9.70 8.56
CA GLY A 2 -34.07 9.80 7.69
C GLY A 2 -32.73 9.52 8.37
N GLY A 3 -32.55 8.33 8.97
CA GLY A 3 -31.29 7.91 9.59
C GLY A 3 -30.27 7.38 8.58
N HIS A 4 -29.07 7.98 8.55
CA HIS A 4 -27.92 7.40 7.86
C HIS A 4 -27.27 6.32 8.73
N ARG A 5 -27.56 5.05 8.43
CA ARG A 5 -26.82 3.89 8.91
C ARG A 5 -25.49 3.78 8.16
N GLY A 6 -24.40 4.21 8.79
CA GLY A 6 -23.03 3.93 8.35
C GLY A 6 -22.52 2.65 8.98
N GLY A 7 -22.62 1.53 8.26
CA GLY A 7 -22.04 0.25 8.67
C GLY A 7 -20.53 0.31 8.76
N GLY A 8 -19.97 -0.27 9.83
CA GLY A 8 -18.53 -0.45 9.99
C GLY A 8 -17.97 -1.43 8.96
N ALA A 9 -17.58 -0.92 7.80
CA ALA A 9 -16.83 -1.65 6.79
C ALA A 9 -15.40 -1.10 6.73
N LEU A 10 -14.42 -2.01 6.81
CA LEU A 10 -13.00 -1.74 6.64
C LEU A 10 -12.74 -1.04 5.29
N SER A 11 -12.43 0.25 5.34
CA SER A 11 -12.24 1.10 4.16
C SER A 11 -10.80 1.02 3.65
N VAL A 12 -10.60 0.59 2.40
CA VAL A 12 -9.44 1.04 1.61
C VAL A 12 -9.73 2.48 1.24
N ARG A 13 -8.97 3.43 1.78
CA ARG A 13 -9.12 4.84 1.43
C ARG A 13 -8.28 5.14 0.20
N LEU A 14 -8.96 5.53 -0.88
CA LEU A 14 -8.35 6.14 -2.06
C LEU A 14 -8.39 7.65 -1.85
N HIS A 15 -7.22 8.28 -1.68
CA HIS A 15 -7.13 9.72 -1.54
C HIS A 15 -6.96 10.38 -2.91
N ARG A 16 -7.82 11.38 -3.22
CA ARG A 16 -7.68 12.26 -4.39
C ARG A 16 -6.94 13.55 -3.98
N PRO A 17 -6.10 14.12 -4.86
CA PRO A 17 -5.30 15.32 -4.56
C PRO A 17 -6.14 16.56 -4.20
N ASP A 18 -7.36 16.69 -4.75
CA ASP A 18 -8.19 17.89 -4.55
C ASP A 18 -8.75 18.03 -3.14
N GLN A 19 -8.79 16.95 -2.34
CA GLN A 19 -9.19 17.01 -0.93
C GLN A 19 -8.08 17.51 0.01
N LEU A 20 -6.85 17.70 -0.49
CA LEU A 20 -5.71 18.17 0.29
C LEU A 20 -5.49 19.69 0.21
N ARG A 21 -5.94 20.35 -0.86
CA ARG A 21 -5.79 21.80 -1.04
C ARG A 21 -6.71 22.62 -0.12
N ASP A 22 -7.92 22.14 0.17
CA ASP A 22 -8.87 22.88 1.03
C ASP A 22 -8.49 22.89 2.51
N ARG A 23 -7.64 21.97 2.98
CA ARG A 23 -7.13 21.99 4.36
C ARG A 23 -5.93 22.91 4.57
N GLN A 24 -5.26 23.35 3.51
CA GLN A 24 -4.11 24.26 3.60
C GLN A 24 -4.53 25.73 3.71
N ARG A 25 -5.75 26.10 3.26
CA ARG A 25 -6.26 27.48 3.38
C ARG A 25 -6.72 27.88 4.79
N GLY A 26 -6.84 26.94 5.72
CA GLY A 26 -7.20 27.21 7.12
C GLY A 26 -6.02 27.63 8.02
N LEU A 27 -4.79 27.74 7.49
CA LEU A 27 -3.58 28.03 8.27
C LEU A 27 -3.04 29.45 8.09
N THR A 28 -3.74 30.34 7.38
CA THR A 28 -3.27 31.72 7.10
C THR A 28 -4.30 32.83 7.33
N ALA A 29 -5.37 32.60 8.10
CA ALA A 29 -6.37 33.63 8.38
C ALA A 29 -6.45 33.99 9.88
N HIS A 30 -5.41 34.64 10.40
CA HIS A 30 -5.50 35.57 11.53
C HIS A 30 -4.29 36.52 11.51
N ALA A 31 -4.40 37.57 10.68
CA ALA A 31 -3.66 38.80 10.84
C ALA A 31 -4.46 39.90 10.11
N GLY A 32 -5.12 40.76 10.87
CA GLY A 32 -5.66 42.01 10.36
C GLY A 32 -4.63 43.10 10.54
N TYR A 33 -4.40 43.91 9.50
CA TYR A 33 -4.41 45.38 9.52
C TYR A 33 -4.02 45.95 8.14
N GLY A 34 -4.88 46.84 7.62
CA GLY A 34 -4.51 48.09 6.94
C GLY A 34 -3.97 48.07 5.50
N GLY A 35 -4.67 48.78 4.60
CA GLY A 35 -4.07 49.37 3.39
C GLY A 35 -4.78 48.99 2.10
N GLY A 36 -5.59 49.91 1.57
CA GLY A 36 -6.35 49.73 0.35
C GLY A 36 -5.50 49.76 -0.93
N LEU A 37 -6.11 49.29 -2.01
CA LEU A 37 -6.16 49.94 -3.33
C LEU A 37 -7.13 49.17 -4.22
N GLU A 38 -7.77 49.95 -5.08
CA GLU A 38 -8.95 49.65 -5.87
C GLU A 38 -8.68 48.78 -7.11
N HIS A 39 -9.80 48.36 -7.72
CA HIS A 39 -10.03 48.10 -9.13
C HIS A 39 -9.83 46.68 -9.70
N LEU A 40 -10.98 46.11 -10.07
CA LEU A 40 -11.43 45.72 -11.43
C LEU A 40 -11.79 44.24 -11.67
N HIS A 41 -13.04 44.09 -12.15
CA HIS A 41 -13.66 43.03 -12.95
C HIS A 41 -14.37 41.84 -12.28
N ASP A 42 -15.66 42.08 -12.04
CA ASP A 42 -16.78 41.15 -12.19
C ASP A 42 -16.84 40.49 -13.58
N SER A 43 -17.05 39.16 -13.63
CA SER A 43 -18.26 38.55 -14.23
C SER A 43 -18.19 37.00 -14.31
N PRO A 44 -19.34 36.29 -14.36
CA PRO A 44 -19.50 35.02 -13.67
C PRO A 44 -19.63 33.76 -14.56
N LEU A 45 -19.55 32.63 -13.87
CA LEU A 45 -19.72 31.24 -14.30
C LEU A 45 -21.06 30.97 -15.02
N GLY A 46 -21.02 30.63 -16.30
CA GLY A 46 -22.13 30.06 -17.07
C GLY A 46 -22.02 28.54 -17.23
N ARG A 47 -22.85 27.79 -16.49
CA ARG A 47 -23.07 26.35 -16.70
C ARG A 47 -23.88 26.13 -17.99
N ARG A 48 -23.39 25.31 -18.92
CA ARG A 48 -24.18 24.75 -20.04
C ARG A 48 -24.31 23.23 -19.89
N PRO A 49 -25.52 22.65 -20.00
CA PRO A 49 -25.73 21.20 -20.02
C PRO A 49 -25.50 20.60 -21.41
N LEU A 50 -24.89 19.40 -21.44
CA LEU A 50 -24.65 18.57 -22.64
C LEU A 50 -25.94 17.88 -23.11
N PRO A 51 -26.19 17.76 -24.44
CA PRO A 51 -27.37 17.08 -24.96
C PRO A 51 -27.17 15.55 -25.12
N VAL A 52 -28.24 14.80 -24.86
CA VAL A 52 -28.39 13.35 -25.06
C VAL A 52 -28.82 13.08 -26.51
N PRO A 53 -28.23 12.12 -27.26
CA PRO A 53 -28.74 11.78 -28.58
C PRO A 53 -29.88 10.75 -28.52
N ARG A 54 -30.98 11.07 -29.21
CA ARG A 54 -32.15 10.22 -29.44
C ARG A 54 -31.90 9.22 -30.59
N ARG A 55 -32.50 8.04 -30.44
CA ARG A 55 -32.62 6.97 -31.44
C ARG A 55 -33.52 7.35 -32.62
N GLY A 56 -33.14 6.88 -33.81
CA GLY A 56 -33.92 6.79 -35.05
C GLY A 56 -32.96 6.75 -36.22
N ALA A 57 -33.14 6.07 -37.34
CA ALA A 57 -34.11 5.10 -37.81
C ALA A 57 -33.44 4.44 -39.03
N VAL A 58 -33.62 3.13 -39.19
CA VAL A 58 -33.11 2.35 -40.31
C VAL A 58 -33.85 2.77 -41.58
N ARG A 59 -33.12 3.09 -42.66
CA ARG A 59 -33.69 3.11 -44.02
C ARG A 59 -32.78 2.36 -44.99
N ARG A 60 -33.37 1.33 -45.57
CA ARG A 60 -32.87 0.53 -46.70
C ARG A 60 -32.78 1.39 -47.96
N THR A 61 -31.75 1.16 -48.76
CA THR A 61 -31.76 1.43 -50.20
C THR A 61 -31.27 0.19 -50.93
N LEU A 62 -32.16 -0.37 -51.73
CA LEU A 62 -31.90 -1.34 -52.79
C LEU A 62 -31.56 -0.56 -54.06
N ALA A 63 -30.51 -0.95 -54.77
CA ALA A 63 -30.37 -0.72 -56.20
C ALA A 63 -29.50 -1.85 -56.77
N GLY A 64 -30.07 -2.58 -57.73
CA GLY A 64 -29.43 -3.70 -58.42
C GLY A 64 -28.62 -3.23 -59.63
N GLY A 65 -27.76 -4.13 -60.10
CA GLY A 65 -27.00 -4.01 -61.34
C GLY A 65 -26.43 -5.38 -61.70
N SER A 66 -26.94 -5.92 -62.80
CA SER A 66 -26.74 -7.26 -63.39
C SER A 66 -25.31 -7.53 -63.87
N GLY A 67 -24.91 -8.80 -63.91
CA GLY A 67 -23.86 -9.24 -64.84
C GLY A 67 -23.12 -10.54 -64.48
N ALA A 68 -23.48 -11.60 -65.20
CA ALA A 68 -22.68 -12.77 -65.55
C ALA A 68 -22.51 -13.93 -64.55
N ASP A 69 -23.15 -15.00 -64.99
CA ASP A 69 -23.26 -16.37 -64.54
C ASP A 69 -21.95 -17.16 -64.66
N HIS A 70 -21.56 -17.90 -63.63
CA HIS A 70 -20.76 -19.12 -63.73
C HIS A 70 -21.01 -20.04 -62.53
N SER A 71 -21.76 -21.09 -62.83
CA SER A 71 -22.13 -22.21 -61.95
C SER A 71 -20.96 -23.15 -61.67
N VAL A 72 -20.52 -23.26 -60.41
CA VAL A 72 -19.78 -24.44 -59.91
C VAL A 72 -20.22 -24.80 -58.48
N GLY A 73 -20.82 -25.98 -58.34
CA GLY A 73 -20.76 -26.89 -57.18
C GLY A 73 -20.88 -26.32 -55.76
N ARG A 74 -22.11 -26.23 -55.25
CA ARG A 74 -22.38 -25.93 -53.83
C ARG A 74 -22.14 -27.16 -52.94
N ALA A 75 -20.89 -27.44 -52.60
CA ALA A 75 -20.56 -28.35 -51.50
C ALA A 75 -20.90 -27.68 -50.16
N ARG A 76 -21.87 -28.23 -49.41
CA ARG A 76 -22.20 -27.83 -48.03
C ARG A 76 -20.97 -28.03 -47.13
N ARG A 77 -20.14 -26.99 -46.96
CA ARG A 77 -19.16 -26.94 -45.86
C ARG A 77 -19.92 -26.79 -44.54
N ARG A 78 -19.96 -27.86 -43.75
CA ARG A 78 -20.33 -27.81 -42.33
C ARG A 78 -19.43 -26.78 -41.63
N PRO A 79 -19.94 -25.93 -40.74
CA PRO A 79 -19.09 -25.04 -39.98
C PRO A 79 -18.23 -25.90 -39.06
N HIS A 80 -16.94 -26.02 -39.37
CA HIS A 80 -15.95 -26.58 -38.46
C HIS A 80 -15.91 -25.62 -37.26
N LEU A 81 -16.60 -25.98 -36.17
CA LEU A 81 -16.44 -25.33 -34.88
C LEU A 81 -14.96 -25.42 -34.53
N ASP A 82 -14.27 -24.28 -34.58
CA ASP A 82 -12.85 -24.17 -34.27
C ASP A 82 -12.67 -24.37 -32.76
N LEU A 83 -12.63 -25.64 -32.35
CA LEU A 83 -12.46 -26.09 -30.97
C LEU A 83 -11.19 -25.50 -30.33
N ARG A 84 -10.18 -25.09 -31.13
CA ARG A 84 -8.97 -24.42 -30.64
C ARG A 84 -9.26 -22.99 -30.17
N ARG A 85 -10.13 -22.23 -30.86
CA ARG A 85 -10.60 -20.90 -30.40
C ARG A 85 -11.48 -20.99 -29.15
N LEU A 86 -12.34 -22.01 -29.06
CA LEU A 86 -13.17 -22.27 -27.87
C LEU A 86 -12.35 -22.74 -26.66
N ALA A 87 -11.34 -23.60 -26.88
CA ALA A 87 -10.37 -24.05 -25.87
C ALA A 87 -9.45 -22.91 -25.40
N GLY A 88 -9.03 -22.02 -26.32
CA GLY A 88 -8.28 -20.81 -26.00
C GLY A 88 -9.11 -19.80 -25.18
N GLY A 89 -10.39 -19.64 -25.51
CA GLY A 89 -11.34 -18.82 -24.76
C GLY A 89 -11.59 -19.33 -23.34
N THR A 90 -11.73 -20.65 -23.15
CA THR A 90 -11.90 -21.27 -21.83
C THR A 90 -10.63 -21.22 -20.99
N ARG A 91 -9.43 -21.45 -21.56
CA ARG A 91 -8.14 -21.27 -20.85
C ARG A 91 -7.93 -19.82 -20.41
N ARG A 92 -8.20 -18.84 -21.27
CA ARG A 92 -8.07 -17.42 -20.95
C ARG A 92 -9.07 -16.99 -19.87
N ARG A 93 -10.33 -17.45 -19.94
CA ARG A 93 -11.34 -17.20 -18.89
C ARG A 93 -10.94 -17.80 -17.54
N ARG A 94 -10.42 -19.04 -17.54
CA ARG A 94 -9.90 -19.69 -16.32
C ARG A 94 -8.72 -18.90 -15.72
N ALA A 95 -7.75 -18.49 -16.52
CA ALA A 95 -6.61 -17.69 -16.04
C ALA A 95 -7.06 -16.35 -15.42
N VAL A 96 -8.02 -15.66 -16.05
CA VAL A 96 -8.61 -14.42 -15.51
C VAL A 96 -9.32 -14.67 -14.17
N ALA A 97 -10.12 -15.73 -14.08
CA ALA A 97 -10.85 -16.09 -12.86
C ALA A 97 -9.89 -16.45 -11.72
N VAL A 98 -8.86 -17.26 -12.00
CA VAL A 98 -7.83 -17.65 -11.04
C VAL A 98 -7.08 -16.43 -10.50
N ARG A 99 -6.65 -15.53 -11.39
CA ARG A 99 -5.98 -14.27 -10.99
C ARG A 99 -6.90 -13.40 -10.15
N ALA A 100 -8.18 -13.29 -10.50
CA ALA A 100 -9.16 -12.51 -9.73
C ALA A 100 -9.40 -13.10 -8.33
N LEU A 101 -9.50 -14.44 -8.23
CA LEU A 101 -9.61 -15.15 -6.96
C LEU A 101 -8.40 -14.88 -6.07
N PHE A 102 -7.18 -15.02 -6.59
CA PHE A 102 -5.98 -14.74 -5.80
C PHE A 102 -5.86 -13.27 -5.43
N ARG A 103 -6.22 -12.35 -6.31
CA ARG A 103 -6.29 -10.92 -5.97
C ARG A 103 -7.23 -10.68 -4.79
N GLY A 104 -8.39 -11.35 -4.76
CA GLY A 104 -9.33 -11.29 -3.65
C GLY A 104 -8.75 -11.89 -2.36
N LEU A 105 -8.14 -13.08 -2.44
CA LEU A 105 -7.52 -13.77 -1.32
C LEU A 105 -6.38 -12.96 -0.70
N PHE A 106 -5.40 -12.52 -1.50
CA PHE A 106 -4.29 -11.70 -1.01
C PHE A 106 -4.77 -10.33 -0.53
N GLY A 107 -5.77 -9.75 -1.18
CA GLY A 107 -6.42 -8.54 -0.68
C GLY A 107 -7.02 -8.72 0.72
N LEU A 108 -7.64 -9.88 0.99
CA LEU A 108 -8.14 -10.23 2.32
C LEU A 108 -6.99 -10.45 3.32
N ILE A 109 -5.97 -11.21 2.95
CA ILE A 109 -4.78 -11.46 3.79
C ILE A 109 -4.11 -10.15 4.21
N LEU A 110 -3.90 -9.22 3.25
CA LEU A 110 -3.34 -7.91 3.54
C LEU A 110 -4.23 -7.11 4.51
N ARG A 111 -5.56 -7.18 4.38
CA ARG A 111 -6.50 -6.49 5.31
C ARG A 111 -6.57 -7.12 6.69
N VAL A 112 -6.30 -8.41 6.81
CA VAL A 112 -6.16 -9.09 8.11
C VAL A 112 -4.83 -8.68 8.74
N PHE A 113 -3.73 -8.74 7.98
CA PHE A 113 -2.39 -8.39 8.47
C PHE A 113 -2.22 -6.91 8.81
N PHE A 114 -2.75 -6.00 7.99
CA PHE A 114 -2.71 -4.56 8.21
C PHE A 114 -4.08 -4.01 8.56
N ARG A 115 -4.17 -3.28 9.68
CA ARG A 115 -5.43 -2.64 10.10
C ARG A 115 -5.87 -1.52 9.20
N ARG A 116 -4.92 -0.95 8.46
CA ARG A 116 -5.14 0.18 7.58
C ARG A 116 -4.23 0.08 6.37
N ILE A 117 -4.84 0.12 5.20
CA ILE A 117 -4.16 0.20 3.91
C ILE A 117 -4.72 1.41 3.18
N GLU A 118 -3.83 2.29 2.74
CA GLU A 118 -4.18 3.42 1.88
C GLU A 118 -3.42 3.34 0.57
N VAL A 119 -4.05 3.84 -0.48
CA VAL A 119 -3.45 3.95 -1.80
C VAL A 119 -3.61 5.40 -2.23
N SER A 120 -2.52 6.00 -2.70
CA SER A 120 -2.45 7.39 -3.13
C SER A 120 -1.79 7.49 -4.50
N GLY A 121 -2.23 8.44 -5.33
CA GLY A 121 -1.67 8.65 -6.67
C GLY A 121 -2.12 7.62 -7.72
N ALA A 122 -3.09 6.76 -7.41
CA ALA A 122 -3.55 5.71 -8.34
C ALA A 122 -4.11 6.30 -9.66
N GLU A 123 -4.61 7.52 -9.62
CA GLU A 123 -5.07 8.31 -10.76
C GLU A 123 -3.96 8.72 -11.72
N ARG A 124 -2.71 8.80 -11.26
CA ARG A 124 -1.53 9.11 -12.08
C ARG A 124 -1.09 7.92 -12.92
N VAL A 125 -1.52 6.71 -12.56
CA VAL A 125 -1.13 5.49 -13.26
C VAL A 125 -1.78 5.46 -14.64
N PRO A 126 -0.99 5.37 -15.73
CA PRO A 126 -1.55 5.27 -17.08
C PRO A 126 -2.48 4.07 -17.20
N ARG A 127 -3.71 4.28 -17.68
CA ARG A 127 -4.74 3.23 -17.80
C ARG A 127 -4.46 2.25 -18.94
N SER A 128 -3.79 2.71 -19.99
CA SER A 128 -3.40 1.95 -21.17
C SER A 128 -1.95 2.25 -21.54
N GLY A 129 -1.42 1.53 -22.52
CA GLY A 129 -0.03 1.69 -22.97
C GLY A 129 0.99 1.00 -22.05
N PRO A 130 2.25 0.90 -22.50
CA PRO A 130 3.32 0.20 -21.81
C PRO A 130 3.74 0.93 -20.52
N VAL A 131 3.73 0.20 -19.40
CA VAL A 131 4.11 0.76 -18.09
C VAL A 131 5.15 -0.13 -17.40
N ILE A 132 6.19 0.50 -16.84
CA ILE A 132 7.15 -0.14 -15.95
C ILE A 132 6.98 0.48 -14.56
N PHE A 133 6.45 -0.29 -13.61
CA PHE A 133 6.46 0.12 -12.21
C PHE A 133 7.82 -0.17 -11.58
N VAL A 134 8.38 0.81 -10.89
CA VAL A 134 9.63 0.69 -10.12
C VAL A 134 9.32 0.92 -8.65
N LEU A 135 9.72 -0.02 -7.78
CA LEU A 135 9.33 -0.03 -6.37
C LEU A 135 10.52 -0.26 -5.44
N ASN A 136 10.44 0.28 -4.23
CA ASN A 136 11.33 -0.11 -3.13
C ASN A 136 10.93 -1.47 -2.55
N HIS A 137 11.85 -2.15 -1.87
CA HIS A 137 11.62 -3.52 -1.37
C HIS A 137 11.81 -3.70 0.15
N PRO A 138 11.03 -3.02 1.01
CA PRO A 138 11.31 -2.99 2.44
C PRO A 138 10.88 -4.24 3.23
N SER A 139 10.00 -5.11 2.72
CA SER A 139 9.36 -6.18 3.51
C SER A 139 9.17 -7.52 2.77
N GLY A 140 9.98 -7.78 1.74
CA GLY A 140 10.08 -9.08 1.09
C GLY A 140 8.80 -9.43 0.30
N LEU A 141 8.31 -10.67 0.43
CA LEU A 141 7.18 -11.19 -0.35
C LEU A 141 5.84 -10.45 -0.13
N ILE A 142 5.71 -9.65 0.94
CA ILE A 142 4.51 -8.84 1.14
C ILE A 142 4.46 -7.65 0.17
N ASP A 143 5.61 -7.11 -0.25
CA ASP A 143 5.72 -5.93 -1.09
C ASP A 143 5.06 -6.15 -2.47
N PRO A 144 5.35 -7.24 -3.21
CA PRO A 144 4.65 -7.56 -4.44
C PRO A 144 3.12 -7.64 -4.30
N ALA A 145 2.64 -8.16 -3.16
CA ALA A 145 1.20 -8.36 -2.96
C ALA A 145 0.44 -7.03 -2.96
N PHE A 146 1.04 -5.95 -2.46
CA PHE A 146 0.44 -4.61 -2.50
C PHE A 146 0.19 -4.17 -3.95
N LEU A 147 1.21 -4.23 -4.80
CA LEU A 147 1.05 -3.79 -6.18
C LEU A 147 0.11 -4.72 -6.97
N LEU A 148 0.28 -6.04 -6.86
CA LEU A 148 -0.53 -7.02 -7.57
C LEU A 148 -2.02 -6.94 -7.18
N CYS A 149 -2.32 -6.57 -5.93
CA CYS A 149 -3.68 -6.45 -5.44
C CYS A 149 -4.30 -5.07 -5.63
N LEU A 150 -3.51 -3.99 -5.51
CA LEU A 150 -4.01 -2.63 -5.35
C LEU A 150 -3.73 -1.73 -6.55
N ALA A 151 -2.86 -2.12 -7.50
CA ALA A 151 -2.67 -1.36 -8.72
C ALA A 151 -3.98 -1.28 -9.54
N PRO A 152 -4.25 -0.14 -10.21
CA PRO A 152 -5.48 0.06 -10.99
C PRO A 152 -5.50 -0.71 -12.32
N ARG A 153 -4.44 -1.47 -12.64
CA ARG A 153 -4.31 -2.27 -13.86
C ARG A 153 -3.58 -3.58 -13.58
N ARG A 154 -3.60 -4.50 -14.56
CA ARG A 154 -2.85 -5.75 -14.47
C ARG A 154 -1.35 -5.49 -14.58
N VAL A 155 -0.58 -6.21 -13.78
CA VAL A 155 0.88 -6.09 -13.68
C VAL A 155 1.48 -7.49 -13.64
N SER A 156 2.56 -7.69 -14.40
CA SER A 156 3.45 -8.86 -14.36
C SER A 156 4.72 -8.51 -13.61
N LEU A 157 4.98 -9.19 -12.49
CA LEU A 157 6.13 -8.88 -11.65
C LEU A 157 7.38 -9.64 -12.10
N LEU A 158 8.53 -8.99 -12.13
CA LEU A 158 9.82 -9.66 -12.22
C LEU A 158 10.19 -10.25 -10.85
N ALA A 159 10.26 -11.58 -10.75
CA ALA A 159 10.47 -12.32 -9.51
C ALA A 159 11.67 -13.25 -9.59
N LYS A 160 12.38 -13.46 -8.47
CA LYS A 160 13.56 -14.35 -8.44
C LYS A 160 13.20 -15.77 -8.89
N ALA A 161 13.96 -16.34 -9.81
CA ALA A 161 13.68 -17.65 -10.41
C ALA A 161 13.49 -18.79 -9.38
N PRO A 162 14.24 -18.86 -8.25
CA PRO A 162 14.02 -19.89 -7.24
C PRO A 162 12.61 -19.94 -6.65
N LEU A 163 11.86 -18.82 -6.63
CA LEU A 163 10.47 -18.81 -6.13
C LEU A 163 9.54 -19.70 -6.95
N PHE A 164 9.80 -19.87 -8.25
CA PHE A 164 8.94 -20.63 -9.15
C PHE A 164 8.99 -22.13 -8.87
N ARG A 165 10.07 -22.61 -8.23
CA ARG A 165 10.26 -24.00 -7.80
C ARG A 165 9.56 -24.32 -6.47
N MET A 166 9.17 -23.30 -5.70
CA MET A 166 8.45 -23.50 -4.44
C MET A 166 6.99 -23.86 -4.75
N PRO A 167 6.39 -24.90 -4.16
CA PRO A 167 5.05 -25.37 -4.55
C PRO A 167 3.97 -24.29 -4.45
N VAL A 168 3.88 -23.64 -3.29
CA VAL A 168 2.85 -22.62 -3.00
C VAL A 168 3.21 -21.29 -3.66
N ILE A 169 4.42 -20.77 -3.44
CA ILE A 169 4.82 -19.46 -3.96
C ILE A 169 4.93 -19.48 -5.49
N GLY A 170 5.50 -20.54 -6.07
CA GLY A 170 5.62 -20.68 -7.52
C GLY A 170 4.27 -20.78 -8.23
N PHE A 171 3.27 -21.40 -7.58
CA PHE A 171 1.90 -21.40 -8.10
C PHE A 171 1.32 -19.98 -8.16
N PHE A 172 1.53 -19.16 -7.13
CA PHE A 172 1.13 -17.75 -7.15
C PHE A 172 1.89 -16.93 -8.19
N CYS A 173 3.21 -17.13 -8.32
CA CYS A 173 4.01 -16.47 -9.36
C CYS A 173 3.43 -16.74 -10.76
N ARG A 174 3.08 -17.99 -11.06
CA ARG A 174 2.43 -18.36 -12.33
C ARG A 174 1.05 -17.75 -12.48
N ALA A 175 0.23 -17.75 -11.42
CA ALA A 175 -1.12 -17.21 -11.46
C ALA A 175 -1.18 -15.68 -11.67
N PHE A 176 -0.14 -14.96 -11.24
CA PHE A 176 0.02 -13.53 -11.49
C PHE A 176 0.85 -13.22 -12.74
N GLU A 177 1.18 -14.22 -13.56
CA GLU A 177 1.97 -14.05 -14.78
C GLU A 177 3.32 -13.35 -14.50
N ALA A 178 3.97 -13.72 -13.40
CA ALA A 178 5.28 -13.22 -13.01
C ALA A 178 6.37 -13.75 -13.95
N ILE A 179 7.39 -12.93 -14.18
CA ILE A 179 8.52 -13.19 -15.08
C ILE A 179 9.73 -13.61 -14.23
N PRO A 180 10.32 -14.80 -14.45
CA PRO A 180 11.48 -15.25 -13.68
C PRO A 180 12.73 -14.44 -14.00
N VAL A 181 13.52 -14.11 -12.98
CA VAL A 181 14.81 -13.40 -13.11
C VAL A 181 15.91 -14.19 -12.42
N HIS A 182 17.03 -14.39 -13.11
CA HIS A 182 18.21 -15.08 -12.61
C HIS A 182 19.25 -14.05 -12.13
N ARG A 183 19.40 -13.89 -10.81
CA ARG A 183 20.31 -12.91 -10.22
C ARG A 183 21.59 -13.61 -9.78
N ARG A 184 22.78 -13.04 -10.08
CA ARG A 184 24.10 -13.60 -9.71
C ARG A 184 24.22 -14.15 -8.28
N GLN A 185 23.55 -13.52 -7.33
CA GLN A 185 23.56 -13.88 -5.91
C GLN A 185 22.66 -15.08 -5.54
N ASP A 186 21.85 -15.60 -6.46
CA ASP A 186 20.95 -16.73 -6.21
C ASP A 186 21.68 -18.05 -6.51
N ALA A 187 21.60 -19.02 -5.58
CA ALA A 187 22.25 -20.32 -5.73
C ALA A 187 21.75 -21.07 -6.97
N GLY A 188 22.67 -21.55 -7.81
CA GLY A 188 22.37 -22.27 -9.04
C GLY A 188 21.73 -21.42 -10.14
N SER A 189 21.95 -20.10 -10.12
CA SER A 189 21.47 -19.19 -11.16
C SER A 189 22.57 -18.81 -12.14
N ASP A 190 22.22 -18.77 -13.43
CA ASP A 190 23.08 -18.25 -14.48
C ASP A 190 22.45 -16.97 -15.06
N PRO A 191 23.05 -15.79 -14.84
CA PRO A 191 22.57 -14.53 -15.38
C PRO A 191 22.54 -14.47 -16.92
N SER A 192 23.26 -15.35 -17.62
CA SER A 192 23.21 -15.45 -19.09
C SER A 192 21.80 -15.78 -19.59
N GLN A 193 20.99 -16.45 -18.75
CA GLN A 193 19.60 -16.82 -19.03
C GLN A 193 18.63 -15.63 -18.94
N ASN A 194 19.08 -14.45 -18.48
CA ASN A 194 18.21 -13.26 -18.40
C ASN A 194 17.80 -12.70 -19.77
N ARG A 195 18.38 -13.19 -20.88
CA ARG A 195 17.92 -12.80 -22.22
C ARG A 195 16.44 -13.09 -22.40
N GLU A 196 15.99 -14.30 -22.04
CA GLU A 196 14.58 -14.71 -22.10
C GLU A 196 13.69 -13.88 -21.16
N THR A 197 14.20 -13.54 -19.96
CA THR A 197 13.52 -12.64 -19.02
C THR A 197 13.25 -11.28 -19.67
N PHE A 198 14.28 -10.70 -20.31
CA PHE A 198 14.17 -9.42 -20.99
C PHE A 198 13.24 -9.49 -22.19
N ASP A 199 13.32 -10.55 -23.00
CA ASP A 199 12.41 -10.78 -24.14
C ASP A 199 10.95 -10.89 -23.70
N THR A 200 10.69 -11.63 -22.62
CA THR A 200 9.35 -11.77 -22.05
C THR A 200 8.82 -10.43 -21.54
N ALA A 201 9.65 -9.67 -20.82
CA ALA A 201 9.27 -8.35 -20.32
C ALA A 201 8.98 -7.37 -21.47
N ARG A 202 9.83 -7.34 -22.50
CA ARG A 202 9.62 -6.56 -23.72
C ARG A 202 8.33 -6.95 -24.42
N ALA A 203 8.03 -8.25 -24.55
CA ALA A 203 6.81 -8.72 -25.17
C ALA A 203 5.53 -8.35 -24.38
N VAL A 204 5.61 -8.24 -23.05
CA VAL A 204 4.49 -7.70 -22.25
C VAL A 204 4.28 -6.22 -22.54
N LEU A 205 5.36 -5.43 -22.58
CA LEU A 205 5.31 -4.00 -22.89
C LEU A 205 4.84 -3.73 -24.33
N ALA A 206 5.32 -4.50 -25.31
CA ALA A 206 4.91 -4.42 -26.72
C ALA A 206 3.39 -4.55 -26.92
N ARG A 207 2.73 -5.30 -26.03
CA ARG A 207 1.26 -5.50 -26.04
C ARG A 207 0.49 -4.43 -25.25
N GLY A 208 1.16 -3.33 -24.87
CA GLY A 208 0.61 -2.29 -24.00
C GLY A 208 0.39 -2.75 -22.55
N GLY A 209 1.06 -3.82 -22.13
CA GLY A 209 0.97 -4.38 -20.77
C GLY A 209 1.73 -3.55 -19.74
N ALA A 210 1.76 -4.04 -18.49
CA ALA A 210 2.57 -3.43 -17.45
C ALA A 210 3.41 -4.48 -16.74
N ILE A 211 4.67 -4.14 -16.49
CA ILE A 211 5.57 -4.93 -15.67
C ILE A 211 5.92 -4.19 -14.38
N ALA A 212 6.43 -4.91 -13.39
CA ALA A 212 6.95 -4.31 -12.17
C ALA A 212 8.29 -4.93 -11.78
N ILE A 213 9.20 -4.07 -11.31
CA ILE A 213 10.55 -4.44 -10.91
C ILE A 213 10.93 -3.72 -9.61
N PHE A 214 11.66 -4.42 -8.74
CA PHE A 214 12.36 -3.83 -7.59
C PHE A 214 13.83 -3.61 -7.99
N PRO A 215 14.22 -2.39 -8.42
CA PRO A 215 15.54 -2.16 -9.00
C PRO A 215 16.70 -2.32 -8.02
N GLU A 216 16.48 -2.29 -6.70
CA GLU A 216 17.48 -2.67 -5.68
C GLU A 216 17.89 -4.15 -5.81
N GLY A 217 16.97 -4.98 -6.27
CA GLY A 217 17.17 -6.40 -6.52
C GLY A 217 17.27 -7.28 -5.27
N ALA A 218 17.04 -6.76 -4.06
CA ALA A 218 16.90 -7.50 -2.81
C ALA A 218 16.11 -6.67 -1.79
N SER A 219 15.41 -7.32 -0.85
CA SER A 219 14.73 -6.61 0.22
C SER A 219 15.67 -6.20 1.34
N HIS A 220 15.34 -5.12 2.07
CA HIS A 220 16.18 -4.60 3.15
C HIS A 220 15.44 -3.75 4.21
N SER A 221 16.14 -3.44 5.30
CA SER A 221 15.70 -2.52 6.36
C SER A 221 16.49 -1.21 6.41
N ASP A 222 17.42 -1.02 5.48
CA ASP A 222 18.31 0.15 5.43
C ASP A 222 17.53 1.48 5.42
N PRO A 223 18.10 2.57 5.98
CA PRO A 223 17.43 3.85 6.14
C PRO A 223 17.19 4.60 4.83
N LYS A 224 17.81 4.17 3.73
CA LYS A 224 17.64 4.73 2.39
C LYS A 224 17.65 3.63 1.35
N LEU A 225 17.31 3.98 0.11
CA LEU A 225 17.39 3.04 -1.02
C LEU A 225 18.84 2.56 -1.19
N ARG A 226 19.00 1.28 -1.50
CA ARG A 226 20.27 0.74 -2.00
C ARG A 226 20.51 1.20 -3.45
N PRO A 227 21.78 1.22 -3.92
CA PRO A 227 22.09 1.51 -5.30
C PRO A 227 21.26 0.65 -6.27
N LEU A 228 20.68 1.28 -7.28
CA LEU A 228 19.80 0.61 -8.22
C LEU A 228 20.58 -0.16 -9.29
N LYS A 229 20.07 -1.35 -9.63
CA LYS A 229 20.55 -2.15 -10.77
C LYS A 229 19.94 -1.62 -12.06
N THR A 230 20.69 -1.73 -13.15
CA THR A 230 20.33 -1.18 -14.48
C THR A 230 19.23 -1.95 -15.23
N GLY A 231 18.72 -3.05 -14.68
CA GLY A 231 17.77 -3.94 -15.37
C GLY A 231 16.49 -3.24 -15.83
N ALA A 232 15.95 -2.32 -15.03
CA ALA A 232 14.76 -1.55 -15.39
C ALA A 232 15.00 -0.68 -16.64
N ALA A 233 16.13 0.04 -16.66
CA ALA A 233 16.50 0.89 -17.79
C ALA A 233 16.77 0.08 -19.07
N ARG A 234 17.46 -1.07 -18.94
CA ARG A 234 17.72 -1.97 -20.07
C ARG A 234 16.44 -2.54 -20.68
N ILE A 235 15.47 -2.93 -19.85
CA ILE A 235 14.15 -3.38 -20.32
C ILE A 235 13.44 -2.23 -21.05
N ALA A 236 13.46 -1.04 -20.46
CA ALA A 236 12.78 0.12 -21.01
C ALA A 236 13.31 0.47 -22.41
N PHE A 237 14.63 0.63 -22.57
CA PHE A 237 15.22 0.96 -23.88
C PHE A 237 15.03 -0.17 -24.90
N GLY A 238 15.26 -1.41 -24.51
CA GLY A 238 15.08 -2.55 -25.42
C GLY A 238 13.63 -2.75 -25.86
N ALA A 239 12.65 -2.32 -25.06
CA ALA A 239 11.24 -2.30 -25.47
C ALA A 239 10.90 -1.07 -26.31
N ALA A 240 11.47 0.09 -25.99
CA ALA A 240 11.17 1.36 -26.64
C ALA A 240 11.57 1.36 -28.12
N GLY A 241 12.73 0.75 -28.46
CA GLY A 241 13.16 0.62 -29.85
C GLY A 241 12.24 -0.23 -30.73
N ALA A 242 11.44 -1.13 -30.13
CA ALA A 242 10.49 -2.00 -30.84
C ALA A 242 9.04 -1.48 -30.83
N LEU A 243 8.77 -0.41 -30.08
CA LEU A 243 7.45 0.19 -29.94
C LEU A 243 7.31 1.38 -30.91
N ALA A 244 6.20 1.46 -31.63
CA ALA A 244 5.89 2.64 -32.45
C ALA A 244 5.81 3.91 -31.56
N GLU A 245 6.20 5.06 -32.11
CA GLU A 245 6.21 6.36 -31.40
C GLU A 245 4.87 6.70 -30.70
N ALA A 246 3.75 6.16 -31.20
CA ALA A 246 2.41 6.33 -30.64
C ALA A 246 2.18 5.64 -29.28
N SER A 247 3.13 4.89 -28.72
CA SER A 247 2.99 4.22 -27.42
C SER A 247 4.27 4.28 -26.59
N PRO A 248 4.64 5.48 -26.10
CA PRO A 248 5.84 5.65 -25.28
C PRO A 248 5.71 4.90 -23.96
N ILE A 249 6.80 4.29 -23.50
CA ILE A 249 6.79 3.60 -22.19
C ILE A 249 6.85 4.61 -21.06
N GLN A 250 5.97 4.40 -20.09
CA GLN A 250 5.87 5.21 -18.89
C GLN A 250 6.52 4.46 -17.72
N ILE A 251 7.47 5.09 -17.05
CA ILE A 251 7.97 4.61 -15.76
C ILE A 251 7.11 5.22 -14.65
N VAL A 252 6.59 4.37 -13.76
CA VAL A 252 5.79 4.80 -12.61
C VAL A 252 6.53 4.43 -11.33
N PRO A 253 7.10 5.39 -10.58
CA PRO A 253 7.64 5.11 -9.26
C PRO A 253 6.49 4.81 -8.29
N ALA A 254 6.61 3.72 -7.54
CA ALA A 254 5.64 3.35 -6.52
C ALA A 254 6.34 3.01 -5.20
N GLY A 255 6.11 3.85 -4.19
CA GLY A 255 6.69 3.71 -2.86
C GLY A 255 5.79 2.92 -1.93
N LEU A 256 6.38 1.97 -1.22
CA LEU A 256 5.77 1.24 -0.11
C LEU A 256 6.27 1.83 1.21
N TYR A 257 5.33 2.39 1.96
CA TYR A 257 5.56 2.89 3.32
C TYR A 257 4.82 2.01 4.33
N TYR A 258 5.56 1.51 5.32
CA TYR A 258 5.02 0.76 6.45
C TYR A 258 5.26 1.55 7.72
N ARG A 259 4.21 1.82 8.50
CA ARG A 259 4.37 2.48 9.80
C ARG A 259 5.23 1.62 10.74
N ALA A 260 4.98 0.31 10.74
CA ALA A 260 5.78 -0.69 11.43
C ALA A 260 5.64 -2.02 10.71
N LYS A 261 6.57 -2.33 9.80
CA LYS A 261 6.48 -3.51 8.91
C LYS A 261 6.43 -4.86 9.63
N ARG A 262 7.05 -4.95 10.82
CA ARG A 262 7.14 -6.18 11.62
C ARG A 262 5.90 -6.46 12.48
N THR A 263 5.08 -5.43 12.69
CA THR A 263 3.99 -5.43 13.66
C THR A 263 2.70 -5.84 12.97
N PHE A 264 2.09 -6.92 13.46
CA PHE A 264 0.76 -7.33 13.03
C PHE A 264 -0.23 -6.22 13.37
N ARG A 265 -1.23 -5.99 12.51
CA ARG A 265 -2.19 -4.87 12.60
C ARG A 265 -1.54 -3.50 12.55
N SER A 266 -0.39 -3.36 11.90
CA SER A 266 0.17 -2.07 11.54
C SER A 266 -0.57 -1.43 10.36
N ALA A 267 -0.02 -0.34 9.82
CA ALA A 267 -0.55 0.40 8.68
C ALA A 267 0.45 0.44 7.51
N ALA A 268 -0.08 0.45 6.30
CA ALA A 268 0.71 0.46 5.07
C ALA A 268 0.12 1.43 4.03
N LEU A 269 0.98 2.12 3.30
CA LEU A 269 0.65 3.02 2.21
C LEU A 269 1.35 2.56 0.93
N LEU A 270 0.59 2.43 -0.15
CA LEU A 270 1.10 2.35 -1.51
C LEU A 270 0.95 3.73 -2.16
N TYR A 271 2.07 4.40 -2.44
CA TYR A 271 2.11 5.74 -3.01
C TYR A 271 2.65 5.71 -4.43
N PHE A 272 1.83 6.03 -5.42
CA PHE A 272 2.26 6.22 -6.81
C PHE A 272 2.73 7.67 -7.02
N GLY A 273 3.97 7.83 -7.46
CA GLY A 273 4.54 9.11 -7.85
C GLY A 273 4.15 9.54 -9.25
N GLU A 274 4.73 10.64 -9.71
CA GLU A 274 4.50 11.14 -11.06
C GLU A 274 5.17 10.21 -12.09
N PRO A 275 4.42 9.74 -13.10
CA PRO A 275 4.99 8.96 -14.19
C PRO A 275 5.90 9.83 -15.05
N PHE A 276 6.86 9.20 -15.70
CA PHE A 276 7.65 9.86 -16.73
C PHE A 276 7.89 8.99 -17.95
N THR A 277 7.95 9.64 -19.09
CA THR A 277 8.21 9.01 -20.39
C THR A 277 9.68 8.62 -20.52
N VAL A 278 9.92 7.42 -21.07
CA VAL A 278 11.24 7.00 -21.54
C VAL A 278 11.39 7.42 -23.00
N GLU A 279 12.40 8.25 -23.26
CA GLU A 279 12.78 8.63 -24.61
C GLU A 279 13.45 7.43 -25.30
N PRO A 280 13.02 7.04 -26.51
CA PRO A 280 13.65 5.95 -27.25
C PRO A 280 15.12 6.25 -27.57
N VAL A 281 15.92 5.20 -27.63
CA VAL A 281 17.28 5.24 -28.20
C VAL A 281 17.26 4.36 -29.44
N ALA A 282 17.94 4.79 -30.51
CA ALA A 282 18.11 3.97 -31.70
C ALA A 282 18.91 2.71 -31.34
N LEU A 283 18.36 1.54 -31.63
CA LEU A 283 18.96 0.23 -31.34
C LEU A 283 18.70 -0.68 -32.53
N GLU A 284 19.74 -1.37 -33.00
CA GLU A 284 19.57 -2.44 -33.96
C GLU A 284 18.95 -3.68 -33.31
N PRO A 285 18.26 -4.56 -34.08
CA PRO A 285 17.67 -5.78 -33.54
C PRO A 285 18.71 -6.66 -32.81
N GLY A 286 18.54 -6.83 -31.50
CA GLY A 286 19.42 -7.64 -30.66
C GLY A 286 20.62 -6.90 -30.07
N GLU A 287 20.77 -5.61 -30.35
CA GLU A 287 21.79 -4.74 -29.74
C GLU A 287 21.47 -4.45 -28.27
N GLU A 288 22.49 -4.39 -27.42
CA GLU A 288 22.33 -3.92 -26.04
C GLU A 288 22.28 -2.38 -25.99
N PRO A 289 21.43 -1.80 -25.13
CA PRO A 289 21.35 -0.35 -25.02
C PRO A 289 22.66 0.27 -24.51
N PRO A 290 23.10 1.41 -25.08
CA PRO A 290 24.36 2.05 -24.71
C PRO A 290 24.45 2.37 -23.21
N ALA A 291 25.63 2.18 -22.62
CA ALA A 291 25.83 2.29 -21.18
C ALA A 291 25.54 3.69 -20.61
N GLY A 292 25.80 4.75 -21.37
CA GLY A 292 25.53 6.14 -20.97
C GLY A 292 24.05 6.41 -20.70
N PRO A 293 23.16 6.28 -21.71
CA PRO A 293 21.71 6.36 -21.55
C PRO A 293 21.15 5.45 -20.45
N VAL A 294 21.65 4.21 -20.35
CA VAL A 294 21.25 3.26 -19.29
C VAL A 294 21.55 3.81 -17.90
N ARG A 295 22.74 4.37 -17.67
CA ARG A 295 23.10 5.00 -16.38
C ARG A 295 22.22 6.22 -16.10
N ALA A 296 22.01 7.09 -17.09
CA ALA A 296 21.19 8.29 -16.93
C ALA A 296 19.73 7.95 -16.58
N LEU A 297 19.13 6.98 -17.28
CA LEU A 297 17.78 6.53 -16.96
C LEU A 297 17.71 5.85 -15.59
N THR A 298 18.72 5.07 -15.22
CA THR A 298 18.79 4.45 -13.88
C THR A 298 18.84 5.50 -12.78
N ALA A 299 19.64 6.57 -12.95
CA ALA A 299 19.70 7.69 -12.01
C ALA A 299 18.37 8.44 -11.92
N ARG A 300 17.68 8.67 -13.05
CA ARG A 300 16.34 9.28 -13.06
C ARG A 300 15.31 8.41 -12.34
N ILE A 301 15.37 7.08 -12.53
CA ILE A 301 14.54 6.12 -11.78
C ILE A 301 14.81 6.22 -10.28
N GLU A 302 16.08 6.30 -9.89
CA GLU A 302 16.50 6.42 -8.48
C GLU A 302 15.95 7.69 -7.83
N GLN A 303 16.11 8.83 -8.48
CA GLN A 303 15.54 10.11 -8.02
C GLN A 303 14.02 10.05 -7.89
N ALA A 304 13.33 9.49 -8.89
CA ALA A 304 11.88 9.35 -8.89
C ALA A 304 11.39 8.41 -7.77
N LEU A 305 12.12 7.32 -7.50
CA LEU A 305 11.79 6.38 -6.44
C LEU A 305 12.10 6.95 -5.05
N ALA A 306 13.19 7.70 -4.90
CA ALA A 306 13.55 8.43 -3.68
C ALA A 306 12.46 9.43 -3.29
N ALA A 307 11.84 10.12 -4.26
CA ALA A 307 10.76 11.07 -4.01
C ALA A 307 9.49 10.44 -3.40
N VAL A 308 9.27 9.14 -3.63
CA VAL A 308 8.09 8.40 -3.11
C VAL A 308 8.41 7.49 -1.94
N THR A 309 9.61 7.59 -1.37
CA THR A 309 10.06 6.77 -0.23
C THR A 309 10.62 7.67 0.88
N LEU A 310 10.90 7.09 2.05
CA LEU A 310 11.58 7.81 3.14
C LEU A 310 13.07 7.57 3.01
N GLN A 311 13.84 8.63 2.79
CA GLN A 311 15.30 8.59 2.72
C GLN A 311 15.90 9.16 3.99
N ALA A 312 16.87 8.47 4.56
CA ALA A 312 17.69 9.00 5.63
C ALA A 312 19.13 8.50 5.49
N GLU A 313 20.09 9.39 5.67
CA GLU A 313 21.51 9.05 5.62
C GLU A 313 21.94 8.25 6.85
N GLN A 314 21.37 8.57 8.02
CA GLN A 314 21.67 7.88 9.29
C GLN A 314 20.55 6.91 9.67
N ALA A 315 20.93 5.80 10.31
CA ALA A 315 19.98 4.77 10.74
C ALA A 315 19.04 5.30 11.84
N GLU A 316 19.55 6.15 12.72
CA GLU A 316 18.86 6.69 13.90
C GLU A 316 17.83 7.76 13.52
N ALA A 317 18.00 8.40 12.36
CA ALA A 317 17.14 9.49 11.90
C ALA A 317 15.67 9.06 11.80
N HIS A 318 15.40 7.84 11.28
CA HIS A 318 14.03 7.32 11.19
C HIS A 318 13.36 7.18 12.56
N ALA A 319 14.10 6.73 13.58
CA ALA A 319 13.58 6.52 14.92
C ALA A 319 13.31 7.86 15.63
N LEU A 320 14.21 8.84 15.49
CA LEU A 320 13.97 10.17 16.03
C LEU A 320 12.80 10.88 15.32
N VAL A 321 12.77 10.83 13.99
CA VAL A 321 11.68 11.45 13.20
C VAL A 321 10.34 10.80 13.49
N ASP A 322 10.27 9.49 13.72
CA ASP A 322 9.02 8.83 14.10
C ASP A 322 8.46 9.35 15.44
N ARG A 323 9.34 9.56 16.44
CA ARG A 323 9.00 10.17 17.73
C ARG A 323 8.57 11.63 17.57
N ALA A 324 9.37 12.43 16.87
CA ALA A 324 9.06 13.83 16.56
C ALA A 324 7.72 13.97 15.81
N HIS A 325 7.46 13.10 14.83
CA HIS A 325 6.22 13.07 14.07
C HIS A 325 5.01 12.81 14.98
N ARG A 326 5.09 11.89 15.95
CA ARG A 326 4.00 11.65 16.91
C ARG A 326 3.69 12.88 17.75
N ILE A 327 4.71 13.61 18.18
CA ILE A 327 4.59 14.85 18.96
C ILE A 327 3.93 15.95 18.11
N VAL A 328 4.45 16.20 16.90
CA VAL A 328 3.94 17.26 16.01
C VAL A 328 2.51 16.97 15.53
N SER A 329 2.19 15.69 15.31
CA SER A 329 0.87 15.25 14.85
C SER A 329 -0.19 15.19 15.96
N ALA A 330 0.22 15.23 17.22
CA ALA A 330 -0.70 15.28 18.35
C ALA A 330 -1.25 16.70 18.50
N GLN A 331 -2.32 17.00 17.75
CA GLN A 331 -3.07 18.26 17.85
C GLN A 331 -4.12 18.17 18.96
N ASP A 332 -4.35 19.25 19.70
CA ASP A 332 -5.40 19.32 20.72
C ASP A 332 -6.82 19.23 20.13
N ASP A 333 -6.98 19.69 18.89
CA ASP A 333 -8.25 19.72 18.16
C ASP A 333 -8.42 18.63 17.09
N ALA A 334 -7.59 17.58 17.12
CA ALA A 334 -7.51 16.58 16.04
C ALA A 334 -8.90 16.06 15.60
N PRO A 335 -9.24 16.00 14.29
CA PRO A 335 -10.55 15.54 13.82
C PRO A 335 -10.92 14.14 14.34
N ALA A 336 -12.21 13.76 14.27
CA ALA A 336 -12.76 12.52 14.85
C ALA A 336 -12.14 11.19 14.35
N GLY A 337 -11.13 11.20 13.47
CA GLY A 337 -10.44 10.02 12.96
C GLY A 337 -8.93 10.22 12.77
N PRO A 338 -8.15 9.13 12.64
CA PRO A 338 -6.70 9.20 12.48
C PRO A 338 -6.31 9.93 11.18
N PRO A 339 -5.19 10.68 11.16
CA PRO A 339 -4.71 11.40 9.97
C PRO A 339 -4.43 10.45 8.81
N SER A 340 -4.51 10.91 7.55
CA SER A 340 -4.19 10.05 6.39
C SER A 340 -2.75 9.54 6.47
N LEU A 341 -2.47 8.34 5.96
CA LEU A 341 -1.10 7.84 5.87
C LEU A 341 -0.26 8.67 4.91
N VAL A 342 -0.91 9.34 3.95
CA VAL A 342 -0.26 10.26 3.02
C VAL A 342 0.25 11.50 3.76
N ASP A 343 -0.56 12.10 4.63
CA ASP A 343 -0.16 13.25 5.45
C ASP A 343 0.97 12.88 6.42
N GLU A 344 0.85 11.71 7.05
CA GLU A 344 1.88 11.14 7.92
C GLU A 344 3.20 10.94 7.16
N PHE A 345 3.14 10.32 5.97
CA PHE A 345 4.30 10.12 5.12
C PHE A 345 4.93 11.45 4.69
N ALA A 346 4.12 12.42 4.27
CA ALA A 346 4.59 13.74 3.84
C ALA A 346 5.24 14.53 4.98
N LEU A 347 4.69 14.46 6.21
CA LEU A 347 5.29 15.09 7.38
C LEU A 347 6.62 14.42 7.75
N ARG A 348 6.68 13.08 7.78
CA ARG A 348 7.94 12.37 8.05
C ARG A 348 9.02 12.69 7.04
N ARG A 349 8.69 12.78 5.75
CA ARG A 349 9.65 13.15 4.70
C ARG A 349 10.21 14.56 4.90
N ARG A 350 9.37 15.53 5.28
CA ARG A 350 9.82 16.90 5.61
C ARG A 350 10.73 16.93 6.84
N LEU A 351 10.37 16.19 7.89
CA LEU A 351 11.20 16.08 9.09
C LEU A 351 12.57 15.43 8.80
N LEU A 352 12.61 14.41 7.94
CA LEU A 352 13.86 13.78 7.49
C LEU A 352 14.72 14.75 6.67
N ALA A 353 14.11 15.52 5.76
CA ALA A 353 14.86 16.52 5.00
C ALA A 353 15.48 17.60 5.92
N GLY A 354 14.74 18.03 6.94
CA GLY A 354 15.25 18.98 7.93
C GLY A 354 16.26 18.38 8.92
N TYR A 355 16.25 17.06 9.14
CA TYR A 355 17.11 16.39 10.12
C TYR A 355 18.59 16.69 9.88
N ASP A 356 19.08 16.48 8.65
CA ASP A 356 20.50 16.68 8.33
C ASP A 356 20.90 18.15 8.34
N VAL A 357 20.02 19.04 7.90
CA VAL A 357 20.26 20.48 7.92
C VAL A 357 20.37 20.99 9.35
N VAL A 358 19.40 20.66 10.21
CA VAL A 358 19.40 21.10 11.61
C VAL A 358 20.59 20.50 12.38
N ARG A 359 20.91 19.22 12.14
CA ARG A 359 22.04 18.55 12.78
C ARG A 359 23.39 19.18 12.41
N SER A 360 23.54 19.63 11.16
CA SER A 360 24.79 20.25 10.69
C SER A 360 24.90 21.73 11.06
N GLN A 361 23.82 22.50 10.93
CA GLN A 361 23.80 23.95 11.18
C GLN A 361 23.70 24.30 12.67
N TRP A 362 22.91 23.55 13.46
CA TRP A 362 22.67 23.81 14.89
C TRP A 362 22.85 22.54 15.75
N PRO A 363 24.07 21.97 15.83
CA PRO A 363 24.31 20.69 16.49
C PRO A 363 23.90 20.65 17.97
N GLU A 364 24.16 21.73 18.72
CA GLU A 364 23.80 21.80 20.14
C GLU A 364 22.28 21.82 20.36
N ARG A 365 21.56 22.65 19.59
CA ARG A 365 20.09 22.70 19.63
C ARG A 365 19.48 21.37 19.21
N PHE A 366 20.04 20.73 18.18
CA PHE A 366 19.64 19.41 17.73
C PHE A 366 19.79 18.37 18.86
N ALA A 367 20.96 18.29 19.49
CA ALA A 367 21.24 17.33 20.57
C ALA A 367 20.33 17.55 21.79
N ALA A 368 20.11 18.81 22.17
CA ALA A 368 19.19 19.17 23.25
C ALA A 368 17.75 18.75 22.92
N LEU A 369 17.28 19.03 21.71
CA LEU A 369 15.94 18.64 21.26
C LEU A 369 15.78 17.12 21.21
N ALA A 370 16.74 16.39 20.65
CA ALA A 370 16.72 14.93 20.60
C ALA A 370 16.61 14.32 22.01
N THR A 371 17.42 14.81 22.95
CA THR A 371 17.40 14.38 24.35
C THR A 371 16.07 14.70 25.05
N ARG A 372 15.44 15.84 24.71
CA ARG A 372 14.10 16.19 25.23
C ARG A 372 13.03 15.26 24.69
N ILE A 373 13.06 14.96 23.39
CA ILE A 373 12.14 14.00 22.76
C ILE A 373 12.27 12.62 23.42
N ASP A 374 13.49 12.15 23.67
CA ASP A 374 13.75 10.85 24.29
C ASP A 374 13.18 10.78 25.72
N ARG A 375 13.43 11.80 26.53
CA ARG A 375 12.88 11.90 27.89
C ARG A 375 11.36 11.96 27.90
N TYR A 376 10.76 12.70 26.97
CA TYR A 376 9.31 12.80 26.84
C TYR A 376 8.69 11.44 26.47
N GLU A 377 9.23 10.72 25.49
CA GLU A 377 8.76 9.39 25.10
C GLU A 377 8.93 8.35 26.22
N ALA A 378 10.03 8.42 26.99
CA ALA A 378 10.22 7.58 28.16
C ALA A 378 9.16 7.85 29.25
N ALA A 379 8.85 9.11 29.52
CA ALA A 379 7.83 9.50 30.48
C ALA A 379 6.42 9.03 30.06
N LEU A 380 6.09 9.12 28.78
CA LEU A 380 4.83 8.59 28.24
C LEU A 380 4.75 7.08 28.34
N SER A 381 5.85 6.39 27.99
CA SER A 381 5.93 4.92 28.05
C SER A 381 5.75 4.43 29.49
N ALA A 382 6.38 5.09 30.46
CA ALA A 382 6.21 4.80 31.89
C ALA A 382 4.76 5.03 32.37
N ALA A 383 4.08 6.04 31.81
CA ALA A 383 2.65 6.27 32.07
C ALA A 383 1.71 5.33 31.28
N GLY A 384 2.25 4.53 30.36
CA GLY A 384 1.47 3.67 29.47
C GLY A 384 0.56 4.43 28.50
N LEU A 385 0.97 5.65 28.10
CA LEU A 385 0.21 6.56 27.24
C LEU A 385 0.85 6.72 25.85
N ASP A 386 0.00 6.90 24.85
CA ASP A 386 0.38 7.36 23.51
C ASP A 386 0.25 8.90 23.44
N PRO A 387 1.17 9.64 22.78
CA PRO A 387 1.09 11.10 22.63
C PRO A 387 -0.28 11.61 22.14
N ARG A 388 -1.01 10.81 21.35
CA ARG A 388 -2.35 11.15 20.81
C ARG A 388 -3.47 11.07 21.85
N GLN A 389 -3.22 10.44 22.99
CA GLN A 389 -4.21 10.28 24.06
C GLN A 389 -4.25 11.50 25.02
N LEU A 390 -3.29 12.42 24.88
CA LEU A 390 -3.20 13.67 25.66
C LEU A 390 -3.97 14.83 24.99
N ALA A 391 -5.25 14.66 24.66
CA ALA A 391 -6.08 15.72 24.08
C ALA A 391 -7.14 16.20 25.10
N PRO A 392 -6.94 17.33 25.79
CA PRO A 392 -7.79 17.75 26.92
C PRO A 392 -9.22 18.18 26.51
N GLY A 393 -9.41 18.64 25.27
CA GLY A 393 -10.56 19.47 24.89
C GLY A 393 -11.91 18.79 24.62
N ARG A 394 -12.06 17.46 24.82
CA ARG A 394 -13.26 16.73 24.35
C ARG A 394 -14.01 15.86 25.36
N PHE A 395 -13.56 15.79 26.61
CA PHE A 395 -14.17 14.92 27.61
C PHE A 395 -15.40 15.57 28.26
N THR A 396 -16.51 15.72 27.51
CA THR A 396 -17.81 15.94 28.16
C THR A 396 -18.27 14.63 28.79
N LEU A 397 -18.63 14.62 30.07
CA LEU A 397 -19.03 13.41 30.82
C LEU A 397 -20.07 12.56 30.08
N GLY A 398 -21.08 13.20 29.47
CA GLY A 398 -22.12 12.52 28.67
C GLY A 398 -21.62 11.86 27.37
N ARG A 399 -20.64 12.46 26.69
CA ARG A 399 -20.04 11.86 25.47
C ARG A 399 -19.13 10.69 25.83
N VAL A 400 -18.38 10.81 26.92
CA VAL A 400 -17.50 9.75 27.42
C VAL A 400 -18.32 8.54 27.85
N THR A 401 -19.35 8.75 28.68
CA THR A 401 -20.24 7.67 29.14
C THR A 401 -20.97 6.99 27.98
N SER A 402 -21.50 7.75 27.00
CA SER A 402 -22.13 7.16 25.81
C SER A 402 -21.13 6.37 24.95
N TYR A 403 -19.91 6.89 24.76
CA TYR A 403 -18.86 6.20 24.02
C TYR A 403 -18.43 4.91 24.72
N VAL A 404 -18.14 4.98 26.03
CA VAL A 404 -17.75 3.82 26.84
C VAL A 404 -18.86 2.78 26.87
N GLY A 405 -20.13 3.19 27.09
CA GLY A 405 -21.27 2.28 27.08
C GLY A 405 -21.43 1.54 25.75
N LYS A 406 -21.34 2.24 24.61
CA LYS A 406 -21.34 1.60 23.28
C LYS A 406 -20.15 0.66 23.08
N ALA A 407 -18.97 1.05 23.54
CA ALA A 407 -17.76 0.26 23.40
C ALA A 407 -17.84 -1.04 24.23
N VAL A 408 -18.32 -0.95 25.48
CA VAL A 408 -18.56 -2.09 26.37
C VAL A 408 -19.63 -3.01 25.80
N LEU A 409 -20.76 -2.48 25.31
CA LEU A 409 -21.80 -3.28 24.68
C LEU A 409 -21.26 -4.10 23.50
N VAL A 410 -20.47 -3.47 22.62
CA VAL A 410 -19.85 -4.18 21.48
C VAL A 410 -18.85 -5.24 21.95
N LEU A 411 -18.06 -4.96 23.00
CA LEU A 411 -17.16 -5.97 23.57
C LEU A 411 -17.93 -7.17 24.14
N LEU A 412 -19.02 -6.93 24.88
CA LEU A 412 -19.87 -7.99 25.45
C LEU A 412 -20.49 -8.86 24.34
N LEU A 413 -20.97 -8.24 23.25
CA LEU A 413 -21.51 -8.97 22.11
C LEU A 413 -20.45 -9.81 21.38
N LEU A 414 -19.20 -9.35 21.32
CA LEU A 414 -18.11 -10.08 20.68
C LEU A 414 -17.49 -11.13 21.59
N LEU A 415 -17.63 -11.01 22.91
CA LEU A 415 -16.92 -11.82 23.90
C LEU A 415 -17.09 -13.34 23.69
N PRO A 416 -18.30 -13.90 23.47
CA PRO A 416 -18.45 -15.35 23.31
C PRO A 416 -17.67 -15.89 22.10
N ALA A 417 -17.80 -15.21 20.95
CA ALA A 417 -17.08 -15.58 19.74
C ALA A 417 -15.58 -15.35 19.87
N ALA A 418 -15.17 -14.29 20.59
CA ALA A 418 -13.76 -13.99 20.86
C ALA A 418 -13.11 -15.04 21.75
N LEU A 419 -13.79 -15.53 22.80
CA LEU A 419 -13.27 -16.59 23.67
C LEU A 419 -13.04 -17.88 22.89
N VAL A 420 -14.02 -18.32 22.09
CA VAL A 420 -13.85 -19.46 21.18
C VAL A 420 -12.70 -19.21 20.20
N GLY A 421 -12.64 -18.01 19.62
CA GLY A 421 -11.59 -17.60 18.71
C GLY A 421 -10.20 -17.71 19.33
N VAL A 422 -10.02 -17.24 20.57
CA VAL A 422 -8.76 -17.35 21.31
C VAL A 422 -8.39 -18.80 21.55
N VAL A 423 -9.28 -19.60 22.14
CA VAL A 423 -8.98 -20.98 22.50
C VAL A 423 -8.59 -21.80 21.27
N VAL A 424 -9.35 -21.68 20.19
CA VAL A 424 -9.11 -22.44 18.95
C VAL A 424 -7.82 -22.01 18.25
N HIS A 425 -7.53 -20.70 18.18
CA HIS A 425 -6.46 -20.17 17.33
C HIS A 425 -5.16 -19.86 18.07
N TYR A 426 -5.16 -19.86 19.42
CA TYR A 426 -3.96 -19.57 20.21
C TYR A 426 -2.78 -20.50 19.87
N PRO A 427 -2.95 -21.82 19.67
CA PRO A 427 -1.85 -22.69 19.27
C PRO A 427 -1.24 -22.28 17.93
N ALA A 428 -2.07 -22.01 16.92
CA ALA A 428 -1.61 -21.56 15.61
C ALA A 428 -0.91 -20.21 15.68
N TYR A 429 -1.47 -19.25 16.43
CA TYR A 429 -0.88 -17.94 16.65
C TYR A 429 0.52 -18.03 17.29
N ARG A 430 0.68 -18.86 18.32
CA ARG A 430 1.97 -19.11 18.98
C ARG A 430 2.96 -19.81 18.04
N ALA A 431 2.50 -20.80 17.29
CA ALA A 431 3.32 -21.50 16.30
C ALA A 431 3.80 -20.56 15.19
N VAL A 432 2.95 -19.67 14.67
CA VAL A 432 3.36 -18.63 13.70
C VAL A 432 4.47 -17.75 14.27
N GLY A 433 4.34 -17.32 15.53
CA GLY A 433 5.37 -16.53 16.21
C GLY A 433 6.71 -17.28 16.29
N PHE A 434 6.67 -18.53 16.73
CA PHE A 434 7.85 -19.40 16.85
C PHE A 434 8.54 -19.65 15.51
N VAL A 435 7.77 -20.03 14.47
CA VAL A 435 8.27 -20.24 13.11
C VAL A 435 8.87 -18.95 12.54
N ALA A 436 8.20 -17.81 12.74
CA ALA A 436 8.70 -16.52 12.27
C ALA A 436 10.02 -16.14 12.91
N THR A 437 10.18 -16.29 14.22
CA THR A 437 11.44 -15.98 14.91
C THR A 437 12.55 -16.95 14.54
N GLY A 438 12.25 -18.26 14.43
CA GLY A 438 13.24 -19.29 14.10
C GLY A 438 13.72 -19.22 12.65
N MET A 439 12.82 -19.00 11.70
CA MET A 439 13.16 -18.94 10.27
C MET A 439 13.74 -17.60 9.83
N ALA A 440 13.35 -16.49 10.47
CA ALA A 440 13.89 -15.19 10.11
C ALA A 440 15.39 -15.08 10.40
N LYS A 441 15.91 -15.78 11.43
CA LYS A 441 17.33 -15.76 11.83
C LYS A 441 17.93 -14.33 11.85
N GLY A 442 17.15 -13.34 12.30
CA GLY A 442 17.55 -11.93 12.33
C GLY A 442 17.26 -11.09 11.07
N ALA A 443 16.82 -11.71 9.96
CA ALA A 443 16.41 -11.00 8.75
C ALA A 443 15.05 -10.29 8.94
N GLU A 444 15.10 -9.02 9.32
CA GLU A 444 13.92 -8.24 9.67
C GLU A 444 12.95 -8.01 8.50
N ASP A 445 13.47 -7.88 7.28
CA ASP A 445 12.73 -7.68 6.04
C ASP A 445 11.90 -8.92 5.63
N ALA A 446 12.33 -10.11 6.06
CA ALA A 446 11.62 -11.37 5.79
C ALA A 446 10.50 -11.67 6.81
N LEU A 447 10.53 -11.04 7.99
CA LEU A 447 9.71 -11.44 9.14
C LEU A 447 8.20 -11.35 8.88
N ALA A 448 7.73 -10.28 8.22
CA ALA A 448 6.32 -10.16 7.85
C ALA A 448 5.90 -11.23 6.83
N SER A 449 6.76 -11.52 5.86
CA SER A 449 6.53 -12.54 4.84
C SER A 449 6.42 -13.93 5.45
N ILE A 450 7.32 -14.28 6.38
CA ILE A 450 7.29 -15.57 7.08
C ILE A 450 6.02 -15.68 7.94
N LYS A 451 5.65 -14.63 8.68
CA LYS A 451 4.39 -14.61 9.46
C LYS A 451 3.17 -14.87 8.57
N VAL A 452 3.08 -14.20 7.42
CA VAL A 452 1.96 -14.39 6.49
C VAL A 452 1.95 -15.82 5.92
N LEU A 453 3.09 -16.32 5.45
CA LEU A 453 3.18 -17.68 4.89
C LEU A 453 2.87 -18.77 5.93
N ALA A 454 3.43 -18.64 7.14
CA ALA A 454 3.14 -19.56 8.23
C ALA A 454 1.66 -19.50 8.63
N ALA A 455 1.06 -18.31 8.70
CA ALA A 455 -0.36 -18.16 9.01
C ALA A 455 -1.26 -18.74 7.91
N MET A 456 -0.91 -18.57 6.63
CA MET A 456 -1.62 -19.16 5.49
C MET A 456 -1.64 -20.70 5.51
N LEU A 457 -0.70 -21.32 6.21
CA LEU A 457 -0.65 -22.78 6.40
C LEU A 457 -1.32 -23.20 7.71
N LEU A 458 -0.89 -22.61 8.83
CA LEU A 458 -1.27 -23.07 10.17
C LEU A 458 -2.75 -22.80 10.50
N PHE A 459 -3.32 -21.67 10.08
CA PHE A 459 -4.72 -21.37 10.39
C PHE A 459 -5.71 -22.30 9.65
N PRO A 460 -5.57 -22.54 8.32
CA PRO A 460 -6.40 -23.54 7.66
C PRO A 460 -6.26 -24.95 8.25
N LEU A 461 -5.05 -25.35 8.67
CA LEU A 461 -4.86 -26.63 9.36
C LEU A 461 -5.64 -26.67 10.69
N THR A 462 -5.64 -25.58 11.46
CA THR A 462 -6.47 -25.47 12.68
C THR A 462 -7.95 -25.58 12.37
N TRP A 463 -8.44 -24.92 11.31
CA TRP A 463 -9.86 -25.00 10.92
C TRP A 463 -10.24 -26.41 10.48
N THR A 464 -9.39 -27.06 9.68
CA THR A 464 -9.59 -28.45 9.23
C THR A 464 -9.57 -29.41 10.42
N GLY A 465 -8.62 -29.26 11.34
CA GLY A 465 -8.54 -30.07 12.55
C GLY A 465 -9.77 -29.90 13.45
N LEU A 466 -10.23 -28.67 13.66
CA LEU A 466 -11.46 -28.39 14.40
C LEU A 466 -12.68 -29.00 13.70
N GLY A 467 -12.81 -28.80 12.39
CA GLY A 467 -13.92 -29.35 11.60
C GLY A 467 -13.95 -30.88 11.64
N ALA A 468 -12.79 -31.54 11.55
CA ALA A 468 -12.67 -32.99 11.66
C ALA A 468 -13.02 -33.49 13.07
N ALA A 469 -12.54 -32.84 14.12
CA ALA A 469 -12.88 -33.21 15.50
C ALA A 469 -14.39 -33.10 15.77
N VAL A 470 -15.02 -32.02 15.32
CA VAL A 470 -16.47 -31.82 15.47
C VAL A 470 -17.26 -32.79 14.58
N TRP A 471 -16.75 -33.11 13.38
CA TRP A 471 -17.35 -34.13 12.52
C TRP A 471 -17.37 -35.49 13.24
N LEU A 472 -16.25 -35.93 13.80
CA LEU A 472 -16.16 -37.21 14.51
C LEU A 472 -17.07 -37.26 15.75
N TRP A 473 -17.32 -36.11 16.39
CA TRP A 473 -18.14 -36.05 17.60
C TRP A 473 -19.64 -35.91 17.34
N ARG A 474 -20.05 -35.09 16.35
CA ARG A 474 -21.45 -34.68 16.13
C ARG A 474 -21.94 -34.83 14.69
N GLY A 475 -21.16 -35.46 13.82
CA GLY A 475 -21.52 -35.72 12.43
C GLY A 475 -21.08 -34.61 11.46
N VAL A 476 -21.19 -34.93 10.17
CA VAL A 476 -20.60 -34.14 9.06
C VAL A 476 -21.11 -32.70 9.05
N GLN A 477 -22.41 -32.50 9.27
CA GLN A 477 -23.03 -31.17 9.23
C GLN A 477 -22.43 -30.24 10.28
N ALA A 478 -22.23 -30.72 11.51
CA ALA A 478 -21.60 -29.96 12.58
C ALA A 478 -20.12 -29.66 12.28
N GLY A 479 -19.40 -30.63 11.69
CA GLY A 479 -18.00 -30.43 11.29
C GLY A 479 -17.81 -29.38 10.21
N VAL A 480 -18.64 -29.41 9.16
CA VAL A 480 -18.63 -28.40 8.09
C VAL A 480 -18.98 -27.01 8.64
N LEU A 481 -19.96 -26.92 9.54
CA LEU A 481 -20.32 -25.66 10.18
C LEU A 481 -19.17 -25.12 11.05
N ALA A 482 -18.51 -25.98 11.84
CA ALA A 482 -17.36 -25.59 12.65
C ALA A 482 -16.19 -25.07 11.80
N PHE A 483 -15.88 -25.75 10.69
CA PHE A 483 -14.87 -25.29 9.73
C PHE A 483 -15.22 -23.89 9.16
N ALA A 484 -16.48 -23.69 8.75
CA ALA A 484 -16.94 -22.43 8.18
C ALA A 484 -16.97 -21.27 9.20
N LEU A 485 -17.30 -21.54 10.46
CA LEU A 485 -17.37 -20.54 11.53
C LEU A 485 -16.01 -20.21 12.16
N ALA A 486 -15.04 -21.11 12.11
CA ALA A 486 -13.70 -20.91 12.68
C ALA A 486 -13.01 -19.59 12.25
N PRO A 487 -12.95 -19.21 10.96
CA PRO A 487 -12.36 -17.93 10.59
C PRO A 487 -13.14 -16.72 11.13
N LEU A 488 -14.46 -16.85 11.34
CA LEU A 488 -15.28 -15.77 11.91
C LEU A 488 -15.00 -15.57 13.40
N THR A 489 -14.80 -16.65 14.16
CA THR A 489 -14.42 -16.56 15.58
C THR A 489 -13.01 -16.01 15.75
N ALA A 490 -12.07 -16.38 14.87
CA ALA A 490 -10.73 -15.77 14.82
C ALA A 490 -10.81 -14.25 14.59
N TYR A 491 -11.63 -13.82 13.62
CA TYR A 491 -11.82 -12.42 13.31
C TYR A 491 -12.54 -11.67 14.44
N ALA A 492 -13.52 -12.28 15.11
CA ALA A 492 -14.18 -11.72 16.29
C ALA A 492 -13.17 -11.49 17.42
N ALA A 493 -12.29 -12.46 17.70
CA ALA A 493 -11.21 -12.31 18.67
C ALA A 493 -10.27 -11.15 18.31
N LEU A 494 -9.87 -11.06 17.05
CA LEU A 494 -9.03 -9.97 16.56
C LEU A 494 -9.65 -8.59 16.80
N VAL A 495 -10.92 -8.42 16.39
CA VAL A 495 -11.65 -7.15 16.56
C VAL A 495 -11.90 -6.83 18.03
N PHE A 496 -12.13 -7.85 18.86
CA PHE A 496 -12.29 -7.72 20.31
C PHE A 496 -11.03 -7.12 20.95
N PHE A 497 -9.85 -7.71 20.73
CA PHE A 497 -8.60 -7.20 21.31
C PHE A 497 -8.24 -5.80 20.78
N GLU A 498 -8.45 -5.52 19.49
CA GLU A 498 -8.23 -4.17 18.94
C GLU A 498 -9.13 -3.09 19.56
N ARG A 499 -10.34 -3.47 19.99
CA ARG A 499 -11.26 -2.56 20.69
C ARG A 499 -10.85 -2.41 22.14
N LEU A 500 -10.51 -3.53 22.80
CA LEU A 500 -10.07 -3.55 24.18
C LEU A 500 -8.82 -2.69 24.40
N ASP A 501 -7.79 -2.84 23.56
CA ASP A 501 -6.55 -2.05 23.63
C ASP A 501 -6.81 -0.54 23.53
N ARG A 502 -7.74 -0.14 22.66
CA ARG A 502 -8.14 1.28 22.50
C ARG A 502 -8.84 1.82 23.75
N ILE A 503 -9.69 1.01 24.37
CA ILE A 503 -10.42 1.40 25.59
C ILE A 503 -9.46 1.51 26.77
N ILE A 504 -8.56 0.52 26.94
CA ILE A 504 -7.54 0.54 28.01
C ILE A 504 -6.64 1.78 27.87
N GLY A 505 -6.19 2.10 26.66
CA GLY A 505 -5.40 3.31 26.41
C GLY A 505 -6.14 4.60 26.77
N GLY A 506 -7.42 4.70 26.39
CA GLY A 506 -8.27 5.83 26.79
C GLY A 506 -8.52 5.93 28.29
N ALA A 507 -8.72 4.78 28.96
CA ALA A 507 -8.92 4.73 30.42
C ALA A 507 -7.67 5.14 31.20
N ARG A 508 -6.47 4.76 30.74
CA ARG A 508 -5.19 5.22 31.32
C ARG A 508 -4.99 6.71 31.18
N ALA A 509 -5.33 7.28 30.03
CA ALA A 509 -5.26 8.73 29.81
C ALA A 509 -6.22 9.48 30.72
N LEU A 510 -7.45 8.98 30.86
CA LEU A 510 -8.46 9.53 31.75
C LEU A 510 -8.04 9.42 33.22
N SER A 511 -7.50 8.28 33.65
CA SER A 511 -7.04 8.11 35.04
C SER A 511 -5.89 9.04 35.37
N LEU A 512 -4.94 9.24 34.45
CA LEU A 512 -3.86 10.21 34.65
C LEU A 512 -4.41 11.64 34.76
N PHE A 513 -5.38 12.01 33.92
CA PHE A 513 -6.04 13.32 33.97
C PHE A 513 -6.76 13.56 35.30
N VAL A 514 -7.50 12.56 35.82
CA VAL A 514 -8.29 12.68 37.05
C VAL A 514 -7.42 12.62 38.31
N PHE A 515 -6.53 11.65 38.42
CA PHE A 515 -5.79 11.38 39.66
C PHE A 515 -4.42 12.04 39.72
N ARG A 516 -3.83 12.43 38.58
CA ARG A 516 -2.50 13.06 38.50
C ARG A 516 -2.48 14.25 37.54
N ARG A 517 -3.45 15.15 37.70
CA ARG A 517 -3.66 16.32 36.83
C ARG A 517 -2.38 17.13 36.54
N TRP A 518 -1.54 17.37 37.54
CA TRP A 518 -0.27 18.12 37.37
C TRP A 518 0.73 17.40 36.47
N ALA A 519 0.87 16.08 36.61
CA ALA A 519 1.73 15.28 35.74
C ALA A 519 1.21 15.26 34.30
N PHE A 520 -0.12 15.15 34.12
CA PHE A 520 -0.77 15.25 32.82
C PHE A 520 -0.52 16.62 32.16
N LEU A 521 -0.75 17.72 32.88
CA LEU A 521 -0.53 19.08 32.36
C LEU A 521 0.94 19.34 32.03
N ARG A 522 1.88 18.80 32.82
CA ARG A 522 3.32 18.89 32.54
C ARG A 522 3.68 18.18 31.23
N LEU A 523 3.13 17.00 30.97
CA LEU A 523 3.35 16.28 29.70
C LEU A 523 2.76 17.04 28.51
N VAL A 524 1.56 17.62 28.67
CA VAL A 524 0.96 18.47 27.64
C VAL A 524 1.85 19.68 27.35
N ALA A 525 2.29 20.41 28.39
CA ALA A 525 3.17 21.57 28.23
C ALA A 525 4.50 21.20 27.56
N GLU A 526 5.14 20.10 27.97
CA GLU A 526 6.40 19.65 27.35
C GLU A 526 6.20 19.28 25.87
N ARG A 527 5.10 18.63 25.52
CA ARG A 527 4.74 18.34 24.13
C ARG A 527 4.62 19.62 23.29
N HIS A 528 3.98 20.66 23.84
CA HIS A 528 3.87 21.96 23.17
C HIS A 528 5.23 22.61 22.95
N ALA A 529 6.07 22.64 23.98
CA ALA A 529 7.41 23.23 23.89
C ALA A 529 8.30 22.50 22.89
N ILE A 530 8.29 21.16 22.86
CA ILE A 530 9.03 20.36 21.86
C ILE A 530 8.50 20.65 20.45
N ARG A 531 7.18 20.70 20.27
CA ARG A 531 6.56 20.99 18.98
C ARG A 531 6.95 22.39 18.46
N GLU A 532 6.92 23.39 19.32
CA GLU A 532 7.33 24.76 18.98
C GLU A 532 8.79 24.83 18.56
N GLU A 533 9.69 24.14 19.27
CA GLU A 533 11.11 24.07 18.90
C GLU A 533 11.32 23.40 17.54
N ILE A 534 10.62 22.29 17.26
CA ILE A 534 10.68 21.63 15.95
C ILE A 534 10.23 22.57 14.83
N VAL A 535 9.13 23.32 15.05
CA VAL A 535 8.62 24.28 14.07
C VAL A 535 9.57 25.47 13.90
N ALA A 536 10.16 25.97 14.98
CA ALA A 536 11.11 27.08 14.95
C ALA A 536 12.38 26.70 14.16
N LEU A 537 12.93 25.51 14.41
CA LEU A 537 14.07 24.97 13.63
C LEU A 537 13.70 24.79 12.16
N GLY A 538 12.48 24.31 11.88
CA GLY A 538 11.98 24.17 10.50
C GLY A 538 11.91 25.51 9.75
N ARG A 539 11.46 26.58 10.41
CA ARG A 539 11.46 27.93 9.81
C ARG A 539 12.88 28.46 9.58
N GLY A 540 13.80 28.19 10.51
CA GLY A 540 15.21 28.57 10.35
C GLY A 540 15.85 27.94 9.11
N VAL A 541 15.48 26.70 8.78
CA VAL A 541 15.94 26.02 7.56
C VAL A 541 15.39 26.67 6.29
N GLU A 542 14.14 27.17 6.30
CA GLU A 542 13.54 27.82 5.12
C GLU A 542 14.15 29.21 4.82
N THR A 543 14.73 29.86 5.83
CA THR A 543 15.32 31.20 5.74
C THR A 543 16.83 31.23 5.54
N SER A 544 17.50 30.08 5.62
CA SER A 544 18.96 29.91 5.46
C SER A 544 19.26 29.28 4.11
#